data_AF-A0A1F3VGW9-F1
#
_entry.id   AF-A0A1F3VGW9-F1
#
_cell.length_a   1.000
_cell.length_b   1.000
_cell.length_c   1.000
_cell.angle_alpha   90.00
_cell.angle_beta   90.00
_cell.angle_gamma   90.00
#
_symmetry.space_group_name_H-M   'P 1'
#
loop_
_entity.id
_entity.type
_entity.pdbx_description
1 polymer ?
#
loop_
_entity_poly.entity_id
_entity_poly.type
_entity_poly.pdbx_seq_one_letter_code
_entity_poly.pdbx_strand_id
1 'polypeptide(L)'
;MVLSKRHLFYIWPMGWLLIVLLLGWTYPVVELFNKLGEYPRDYDVRIRNLKENDVVKMPDGKRFRVMERMTTGHSTAVLKVIPIDDTFNLISEYVILRLPKNQQAKAEFNQYLLGIKEIQNTSLASPEHYVFKDKYVVAEYIEHTYNADQFLTNPRITSDREWQEAASALKEYALNNQDLQEVGDFRAEQLIYDRQHKKWRLIDWMGGVDRYRDSDHAIDKHLFTWESLKLFTKPENVQNKSKALLAEINDAIVEQRLVVHYHNLNPTASSEMQAILSKKGFVARCLSIILGTNWLKKKTK
;
A
#
# COMPACT_ATOMS: atom_id res chain seq x y z
N MET A 1 4.33 -73.06 20.57
CA MET A 1 4.16 -72.16 19.40
C MET A 1 5.40 -71.26 19.33
N VAL A 2 6.38 -71.62 18.50
CA VAL A 2 7.67 -70.94 18.43
C VAL A 2 7.53 -69.80 17.43
N LEU A 3 7.32 -68.57 17.94
CA LEU A 3 7.36 -67.37 17.11
C LEU A 3 8.78 -67.19 16.58
N SER A 4 8.95 -67.35 15.27
CA SER A 4 10.25 -67.28 14.62
C SER A 4 10.85 -65.87 14.79
N LYS A 5 12.12 -65.80 15.18
CA LYS A 5 12.88 -64.56 15.40
C LYS A 5 12.99 -63.66 14.14
N ARG A 6 12.42 -64.06 13.00
CA ARG A 6 12.50 -63.33 11.72
C ARG A 6 11.47 -62.19 11.57
N HIS A 7 10.47 -62.08 12.45
CA HIS A 7 9.49 -60.99 12.39
C HIS A 7 9.83 -59.76 13.26
N LEU A 8 10.84 -59.84 14.13
CA LEU A 8 11.25 -58.69 14.96
C LEU A 8 12.00 -57.59 14.18
N PHE A 9 12.56 -57.92 13.00
CA PHE A 9 13.37 -56.96 12.22
C PHE A 9 12.54 -55.93 11.43
N TYR A 10 11.24 -56.16 11.22
CA TYR A 10 10.39 -55.24 10.46
C TYR A 10 9.65 -54.20 11.31
N ILE A 11 9.58 -54.39 12.63
CA ILE A 11 8.89 -53.46 13.55
C ILE A 11 9.79 -52.26 13.91
N TRP A 12 11.11 -52.44 13.86
CA TRP A 12 12.09 -51.40 14.19
C TRP A 12 12.10 -50.17 13.26
N PRO A 13 12.09 -50.31 11.92
CA PRO A 13 12.08 -49.14 11.04
C PRO A 13 10.75 -48.37 11.08
N MET A 14 9.62 -49.06 11.30
CA MET A 14 8.32 -48.41 11.46
C MET A 14 8.20 -47.61 12.75
N GLY A 15 8.75 -48.12 13.87
CA GLY A 15 8.80 -47.38 15.13
C GLY A 15 9.62 -46.09 15.03
N TRP A 16 10.75 -46.13 14.32
CA TRP A 16 11.56 -44.93 14.05
C TRP A 16 10.87 -43.93 13.15
N LEU A 17 10.17 -44.38 12.09
CA LEU A 17 9.38 -43.49 11.24
C LEU A 17 8.25 -42.82 12.04
N LEU A 18 7.59 -43.56 12.93
CA LEU A 18 6.53 -43.04 13.79
C LEU A 18 7.09 -42.04 14.81
N ILE A 19 8.27 -42.29 15.40
CA ILE A 19 8.94 -41.36 16.31
C ILE A 19 9.41 -40.11 15.55
N VAL A 20 9.92 -40.22 14.32
CA VAL A 20 10.28 -39.05 13.49
C VAL A 20 9.03 -38.25 13.07
N LEU A 21 7.90 -38.92 12.83
CA LEU A 21 6.60 -38.29 12.57
C LEU A 21 5.97 -37.67 13.83
N LEU A 22 6.14 -38.29 15.00
CA LEU A 22 5.59 -37.84 16.29
C LEU A 22 6.47 -36.80 17.00
N LEU A 23 7.79 -36.81 16.77
CA LEU A 23 8.69 -35.68 17.04
C LEU A 23 8.48 -34.55 16.01
N GLY A 24 7.49 -34.72 15.12
CA GLY A 24 6.53 -33.70 14.74
C GLY A 24 7.10 -32.30 14.75
N TRP A 25 7.69 -31.94 13.62
CA TRP A 25 8.29 -30.64 13.29
C TRP A 25 7.95 -29.53 14.28
N THR A 26 8.71 -29.47 15.38
CA THR A 26 8.58 -28.34 16.30
C THR A 26 9.28 -27.18 15.63
N TYR A 27 8.48 -26.31 15.01
CA TYR A 27 9.02 -25.07 14.47
C TYR A 27 9.70 -24.29 15.59
N PRO A 28 10.91 -23.75 15.37
CA PRO A 28 11.55 -22.92 16.36
C PRO A 28 10.63 -21.73 16.68
N VAL A 29 10.20 -21.64 17.94
CA VAL A 29 9.38 -20.53 18.41
C VAL A 29 10.30 -19.41 18.84
N VAL A 30 10.26 -18.30 18.10
CA VAL A 30 11.01 -17.08 18.39
C VAL A 30 10.11 -16.11 19.15
N GLU A 31 10.41 -15.87 20.42
CA GLU A 31 9.77 -14.83 21.21
C GLU A 31 10.47 -13.49 20.93
N LEU A 32 9.79 -12.57 20.25
CA LEU A 32 10.34 -11.24 19.95
C LEU A 32 10.25 -10.27 21.14
N PHE A 33 9.37 -10.55 22.08
CA PHE A 33 9.10 -9.68 23.22
C PHE A 33 9.31 -10.46 24.51
N ASN A 34 9.71 -9.78 25.58
CA ASN A 34 9.79 -10.40 26.90
C ASN A 34 8.36 -10.67 27.46
N LYS A 35 8.26 -11.31 28.63
CA LYS A 35 6.98 -11.61 29.29
C LYS A 35 6.15 -10.36 29.64
N LEU A 36 6.76 -9.18 29.66
CA LEU A 36 6.11 -7.90 29.90
C LEU A 36 5.67 -7.21 28.59
N GLY A 37 5.95 -7.82 27.42
CA GLY A 37 5.65 -7.24 26.11
C GLY A 37 6.65 -6.15 25.67
N GLU A 38 7.83 -6.09 26.26
CA GLU A 38 8.88 -5.14 25.95
C GLU A 38 9.92 -5.73 24.98
N TYR A 39 10.63 -4.84 24.30
CA TYR A 39 11.72 -5.20 23.39
C TYR A 39 12.93 -5.68 24.20
N PRO A 40 13.40 -6.94 24.05
CA PRO A 40 14.62 -7.39 24.71
C PRO A 40 15.85 -6.67 24.12
N ARG A 41 16.99 -6.75 24.82
CA ARG A 41 18.25 -6.11 24.37
C ARG A 41 18.75 -6.60 23.01
N ASP A 42 18.44 -7.85 22.66
CA ASP A 42 18.81 -8.52 21.42
C ASP A 42 17.68 -8.53 20.38
N TYR A 43 16.66 -7.67 20.52
CA TYR A 43 15.51 -7.62 19.64
C TYR A 43 15.87 -7.48 18.15
N ASP A 44 16.80 -6.58 17.83
CA ASP A 44 17.25 -6.32 16.46
C ASP A 44 17.96 -7.55 15.86
N VAL A 45 18.74 -8.27 16.66
CA VAL A 45 19.37 -9.54 16.27
C VAL A 45 18.31 -10.60 16.01
N ARG A 46 17.30 -10.73 16.88
CA ARG A 46 16.19 -11.68 16.69
C ARG A 46 15.43 -11.39 15.40
N ILE A 47 15.04 -10.14 15.18
CA ILE A 47 14.36 -9.72 13.95
C ILE A 47 15.21 -10.01 12.72
N ARG A 48 16.51 -9.68 12.71
CA ARG A 48 17.39 -9.93 11.56
C ARG A 48 17.58 -11.41 11.26
N ASN A 49 17.59 -12.25 12.29
CA ASN A 49 17.83 -13.68 12.17
C ASN A 49 16.58 -14.53 11.91
N LEU A 50 15.38 -13.92 11.83
CA LEU A 50 14.16 -14.63 11.45
C LEU A 50 14.30 -15.24 10.05
N LYS A 51 14.03 -16.54 9.97
CA LYS A 51 14.07 -17.37 8.76
C LYS A 51 12.66 -17.79 8.34
N GLU A 52 12.56 -18.26 7.11
CA GLU A 52 11.37 -18.96 6.64
C GLU A 52 11.06 -20.16 7.55
N ASN A 53 9.76 -20.37 7.80
CA ASN A 53 9.16 -21.33 8.73
C ASN A 53 9.40 -21.09 10.23
N ASP A 54 10.12 -20.05 10.64
CA ASP A 54 10.16 -19.67 12.06
C ASP A 54 8.75 -19.29 12.55
N VAL A 55 8.41 -19.66 13.78
CA VAL A 55 7.15 -19.26 14.41
C VAL A 55 7.41 -18.13 15.38
N VAL A 56 6.84 -16.97 15.07
CA VAL A 56 7.00 -15.78 15.88
C VAL A 56 5.82 -15.64 16.82
N LYS A 57 6.10 -15.51 18.13
CA LYS A 57 5.08 -15.30 19.15
C LYS A 57 5.03 -13.84 19.58
N MET A 58 3.83 -13.27 19.53
CA MET A 58 3.54 -11.88 19.88
C MET A 58 3.20 -11.72 21.37
N PRO A 59 3.25 -10.48 21.91
CA PRO A 59 2.96 -10.21 23.33
C PRO A 59 1.55 -10.61 23.77
N ASP A 60 0.59 -10.59 22.84
CA ASP A 60 -0.80 -10.98 23.06
C ASP A 60 -1.05 -12.47 22.83
N GLY A 61 0.01 -13.27 22.70
CA GLY A 61 -0.06 -14.72 22.54
C GLY A 61 -0.26 -15.19 21.09
N LYS A 62 -0.58 -14.29 20.16
CA LYS A 62 -0.74 -14.63 18.74
C LYS A 62 0.56 -15.15 18.13
N ARG A 63 0.43 -16.10 17.21
CA ARG A 63 1.54 -16.78 16.55
C ARG A 63 1.43 -16.67 15.04
N PHE A 64 2.58 -16.42 14.42
CA PHE A 64 2.71 -16.24 12.97
C PHE A 64 3.87 -17.10 12.48
N ARG A 65 3.64 -17.89 11.43
CA ARG A 65 4.70 -18.61 10.73
C ARG A 65 5.27 -17.71 9.63
N VAL A 66 6.57 -17.45 9.65
CA VAL A 66 7.26 -16.66 8.62
C VAL A 66 7.32 -17.45 7.33
N MET A 67 6.88 -16.84 6.24
CA MET A 67 7.02 -17.41 4.89
C MET A 67 8.13 -16.69 4.14
N GLU A 68 8.12 -15.37 4.19
CA GLU A 68 9.06 -14.57 3.42
C GLU A 68 9.31 -13.23 4.10
N ARG A 69 10.53 -12.70 3.92
CA ARG A 69 10.83 -11.31 4.23
C ARG A 69 10.68 -10.48 2.95
N MET A 70 9.58 -9.73 2.86
CA MET A 70 9.22 -8.98 1.66
C MET A 70 10.18 -7.82 1.40
N THR A 71 10.45 -7.01 2.43
CA THR A 71 11.32 -5.83 2.33
C THR A 71 11.95 -5.47 3.66
N THR A 72 13.06 -4.73 3.58
CA THR A 72 13.78 -4.16 4.72
C THR A 72 13.99 -2.66 4.52
N GLY A 73 12.91 -1.87 4.45
CA GLY A 73 13.00 -0.40 4.57
C GLY A 73 13.63 0.03 5.90
N HIS A 74 14.19 1.23 6.04
CA HIS A 74 15.04 1.60 7.19
C HIS A 74 14.42 1.35 8.58
N SER A 75 13.11 1.55 8.72
CA SER A 75 12.40 1.54 10.00
C SER A 75 11.70 0.21 10.32
N THR A 76 11.21 -0.49 9.29
CA THR A 76 10.21 -1.55 9.45
C THR A 76 10.67 -2.83 8.77
N ALA A 77 10.53 -3.95 9.47
CA ALA A 77 10.62 -5.28 8.91
C ALA A 77 9.22 -5.69 8.43
N VAL A 78 9.11 -6.03 7.15
CA VAL A 78 7.86 -6.46 6.52
C VAL A 78 7.97 -7.93 6.17
N LEU A 79 7.14 -8.76 6.80
CA LEU A 79 7.16 -10.20 6.65
C LEU A 79 5.84 -10.67 6.07
N LYS A 80 5.88 -11.57 5.08
CA LYS A 80 4.73 -12.38 4.70
C LYS A 80 4.65 -13.56 5.65
N VAL A 81 3.52 -13.72 6.32
CA VAL A 81 3.33 -14.73 7.37
C VAL A 81 2.00 -15.44 7.20
N ILE A 82 1.88 -16.62 7.79
CA ILE A 82 0.62 -17.35 7.96
C ILE A 82 0.22 -17.26 9.44
N PRO A 83 -0.96 -16.71 9.77
CA PRO A 83 -1.50 -16.78 11.13
C PRO A 83 -1.72 -18.25 11.54
N ILE A 84 -1.23 -18.64 12.70
CA ILE A 84 -1.39 -20.02 13.22
C ILE A 84 -2.64 -20.14 14.09
N ASP A 85 -3.03 -19.04 14.73
CA ASP A 85 -4.21 -18.99 15.57
C ASP A 85 -5.38 -18.41 14.76
N ASP A 86 -6.59 -19.00 14.88
CA ASP A 86 -7.83 -18.61 14.18
C ASP A 86 -8.41 -17.24 14.60
N THR A 87 -7.53 -16.29 14.92
CA THR A 87 -7.91 -14.99 15.49
C THR A 87 -8.22 -13.93 14.44
N PHE A 88 -7.95 -14.21 13.17
CA PHE A 88 -8.17 -13.27 12.09
C PHE A 88 -9.23 -13.83 11.15
N ASN A 89 -10.36 -13.12 11.02
CA ASN A 89 -11.33 -13.34 9.94
C ASN A 89 -10.78 -12.77 8.62
N LEU A 90 -9.56 -13.14 8.26
CA LEU A 90 -8.89 -12.66 7.06
C LEU A 90 -9.23 -13.56 5.89
N ILE A 91 -9.50 -12.93 4.75
CA ILE A 91 -9.92 -13.61 3.51
C ILE A 91 -8.75 -14.39 2.88
N SER A 92 -7.51 -14.06 3.24
CA SER A 92 -6.28 -14.63 2.68
C SER A 92 -5.57 -15.54 3.67
N GLU A 93 -5.01 -16.64 3.17
CA GLU A 93 -4.09 -17.54 3.89
C GLU A 93 -2.84 -16.79 4.40
N TYR A 94 -2.40 -15.78 3.64
CA TYR A 94 -1.23 -14.97 3.94
C TYR A 94 -1.63 -13.59 4.44
N VAL A 95 -0.82 -13.06 5.35
CA VAL A 95 -0.93 -11.69 5.87
C VAL A 95 0.44 -11.05 5.90
N ILE A 96 0.47 -9.72 5.97
CA ILE A 96 1.70 -8.96 6.16
C ILE A 96 1.86 -8.61 7.63
N LEU A 97 2.97 -9.01 8.23
CA LEU A 97 3.38 -8.63 9.57
C LEU A 97 4.44 -7.53 9.48
N ARG A 98 4.12 -6.35 10.03
CA ARG A 98 5.04 -5.21 10.14
C ARG A 98 5.51 -5.04 11.58
N LEU A 99 6.82 -4.97 11.74
CA LEU A 99 7.52 -4.85 13.02
C LEU A 99 8.55 -3.72 12.94
N PRO A 100 8.78 -2.93 14.01
CA PRO A 100 9.94 -2.05 14.04
C PRO A 100 11.22 -2.90 13.91
N LYS A 101 12.22 -2.42 13.16
CA LYS A 101 13.47 -3.18 12.96
C LYS A 101 14.33 -3.28 14.22
N ASN A 102 14.30 -2.23 15.04
CA ASN A 102 15.08 -2.08 16.25
C ASN A 102 14.38 -1.08 17.19
N GLN A 103 14.95 -0.88 18.38
CA GLN A 103 14.36 0.05 19.36
C GLN A 103 14.39 1.51 18.87
N GLN A 104 15.41 1.90 18.09
CA GLN A 104 15.55 3.25 17.55
C GLN A 104 14.46 3.57 16.50
N ALA A 105 14.06 2.58 15.70
CA ALA A 105 13.03 2.70 14.67
C ALA A 105 11.61 2.80 15.22
N LYS A 106 11.41 2.68 16.55
CA LYS A 106 10.07 2.74 17.17
C LYS A 106 9.37 4.08 16.91
N ALA A 107 10.12 5.19 16.90
CA ALA A 107 9.54 6.51 16.64
C ALA A 107 8.96 6.59 15.22
N GLU A 108 9.72 6.11 14.23
CA GLU A 108 9.29 6.05 12.83
C GLU A 108 8.12 5.06 12.64
N PHE A 109 8.15 3.91 13.32
CA PHE A 109 7.05 2.96 13.33
C PHE A 109 5.77 3.58 13.92
N ASN A 110 5.89 4.38 14.98
CA ASN A 110 4.75 5.12 15.53
C ASN A 110 4.18 6.14 14.54
N GLN A 111 5.02 6.79 13.72
CA GLN A 111 4.53 7.67 12.65
C GLN A 111 3.75 6.88 11.59
N TYR A 112 4.21 5.67 11.23
CA TYR A 112 3.45 4.77 10.37
C TYR A 112 2.08 4.42 10.99
N LEU A 113 2.00 4.12 12.29
CA LEU A 113 0.74 3.86 12.99
C LEU A 113 -0.23 5.06 12.97
N LEU A 114 0.29 6.28 13.10
CA LEU A 114 -0.51 7.50 12.96
C LEU A 114 -1.03 7.65 11.54
N GLY A 115 -0.16 7.42 10.55
CA GLY A 115 -0.52 7.43 9.14
C GLY A 115 -1.63 6.44 8.81
N ILE A 116 -1.68 5.24 9.42
CA ILE A 116 -2.79 4.30 9.22
C ILE A 116 -4.14 4.94 9.56
N LYS A 117 -4.22 5.63 10.70
CA LYS A 117 -5.47 6.30 11.13
C LYS A 117 -5.85 7.43 10.19
N GLU A 118 -4.87 8.18 9.69
CA GLU A 118 -5.10 9.25 8.72
C GLU A 118 -5.65 8.69 7.41
N ILE A 119 -5.02 7.66 6.85
CA ILE A 119 -5.44 7.00 5.61
C ILE A 119 -6.82 6.34 5.74
N GLN A 120 -7.14 5.73 6.89
CA GLN A 120 -8.46 5.15 7.15
C GLN A 120 -9.59 6.20 7.10
N ASN A 121 -9.28 7.49 7.30
CA ASN A 121 -10.23 8.59 7.18
C ASN A 121 -10.28 9.19 5.76
N THR A 122 -9.60 8.58 4.78
CA THR A 122 -9.57 9.01 3.37
C THR A 122 -10.27 8.00 2.46
N SER A 123 -10.44 8.37 1.19
CA SER A 123 -10.90 7.46 0.12
C SER A 123 -9.78 6.60 -0.48
N LEU A 124 -8.54 6.68 0.05
CA LEU A 124 -7.43 5.90 -0.49
C LEU A 124 -7.66 4.42 -0.23
N ALA A 125 -7.85 3.65 -1.31
CA ALA A 125 -7.88 2.21 -1.20
C ALA A 125 -6.51 1.73 -0.70
N SER A 126 -6.51 1.14 0.49
CA SER A 126 -5.34 0.60 1.19
C SER A 126 -5.67 -0.80 1.73
N PRO A 127 -4.66 -1.61 2.11
CA PRO A 127 -4.89 -2.86 2.82
C PRO A 127 -5.71 -2.63 4.10
N GLU A 128 -6.46 -3.63 4.54
CA GLU A 128 -6.96 -3.62 5.91
C GLU A 128 -5.80 -3.76 6.91
N HIS A 129 -5.86 -3.02 8.03
CA HIS A 129 -4.82 -3.03 9.06
C HIS A 129 -5.42 -3.36 10.43
N TYR A 130 -4.72 -4.23 11.15
CA TYR A 130 -5.03 -4.63 12.52
C TYR A 130 -3.82 -4.25 13.40
N VAL A 131 -3.99 -3.20 14.20
CA VAL A 131 -2.93 -2.63 15.05
C VAL A 131 -2.99 -3.25 16.45
N PHE A 132 -1.86 -3.78 16.93
CA PHE A 132 -1.79 -4.42 18.26
C PHE A 132 -0.86 -3.67 19.21
N LYS A 133 -1.47 -2.85 20.08
CA LYS A 133 -0.82 -2.13 21.20
C LYS A 133 0.48 -1.40 20.82
N ASP A 134 0.54 -0.85 19.61
CA ASP A 134 1.71 -0.15 19.05
C ASP A 134 3.00 -1.00 18.98
N LYS A 135 2.88 -2.33 18.93
CA LYS A 135 4.02 -3.27 18.87
C LYS A 135 4.23 -3.85 17.48
N TYR A 136 3.13 -4.15 16.81
CA TYR A 136 3.14 -4.72 15.47
C TYR A 136 1.84 -4.38 14.76
N VAL A 137 1.88 -4.48 13.44
CA VAL A 137 0.69 -4.36 12.59
C VAL A 137 0.57 -5.61 11.76
N VAL A 138 -0.64 -6.16 11.71
CA VAL A 138 -1.01 -7.16 10.71
C VAL A 138 -1.81 -6.45 9.64
N ALA A 139 -1.45 -6.65 8.38
CA ALA A 139 -2.15 -6.09 7.24
C ALA A 139 -2.55 -7.18 6.26
N GLU A 140 -3.59 -6.91 5.48
CA GLU A 140 -3.98 -7.74 4.35
C GLU A 140 -2.80 -7.93 3.39
N TYR A 141 -2.55 -9.18 2.98
CA TYR A 141 -1.64 -9.48 1.88
C TYR A 141 -2.37 -9.28 0.56
N ILE A 142 -1.82 -8.42 -0.29
CA ILE A 142 -2.31 -8.20 -1.65
C ILE A 142 -1.31 -8.78 -2.62
N GLU A 143 -1.70 -9.86 -3.28
CA GLU A 143 -0.92 -10.44 -4.36
C GLU A 143 -0.88 -9.47 -5.54
N HIS A 144 0.33 -9.13 -6.00
CA HIS A 144 0.54 -8.23 -7.12
C HIS A 144 1.74 -8.69 -7.94
N THR A 145 1.69 -8.42 -9.25
CA THR A 145 2.80 -8.71 -10.17
C THR A 145 3.67 -7.48 -10.41
N TYR A 146 3.09 -6.27 -10.28
CA TYR A 146 3.78 -5.02 -10.52
C TYR A 146 3.22 -3.87 -9.68
N ASN A 147 4.06 -2.85 -9.50
CA ASN A 147 3.69 -1.55 -8.93
C ASN A 147 3.56 -0.47 -10.02
N ALA A 148 3.16 0.75 -9.63
CA ALA A 148 2.91 1.83 -10.59
C ALA A 148 4.20 2.29 -11.29
N ASP A 149 5.35 2.28 -10.62
CA ASP A 149 6.64 2.59 -11.26
C ASP A 149 6.90 1.62 -12.42
N GLN A 150 6.82 0.31 -12.15
CA GLN A 150 7.03 -0.72 -13.16
C GLN A 150 5.99 -0.66 -14.28
N PHE A 151 4.71 -0.42 -13.95
CA PHE A 151 3.63 -0.30 -14.93
C PHE A 151 3.84 0.88 -15.89
N LEU A 152 4.21 2.04 -15.35
CA LEU A 152 4.38 3.26 -16.14
C LEU A 152 5.68 3.23 -16.96
N THR A 153 6.68 2.47 -16.54
CA THR A 153 8.02 2.50 -17.13
C THR A 153 8.30 1.30 -18.03
N ASN A 154 7.77 0.11 -17.74
CA ASN A 154 8.08 -1.11 -18.48
C ASN A 154 6.95 -1.55 -19.45
N PRO A 155 7.15 -1.45 -20.79
CA PRO A 155 6.07 -1.69 -21.76
C PRO A 155 5.67 -3.16 -21.87
N ARG A 156 6.50 -4.07 -21.37
CA ARG A 156 6.36 -5.51 -21.55
C ARG A 156 5.82 -6.22 -20.31
N ILE A 157 5.54 -5.48 -19.23
CA ILE A 157 5.10 -6.08 -17.97
C ILE A 157 3.65 -6.56 -18.01
N THR A 158 2.85 -6.03 -18.93
CA THR A 158 1.44 -6.38 -19.13
C THR A 158 1.13 -6.62 -20.60
N SER A 159 0.11 -7.43 -20.85
CA SER A 159 -0.54 -7.49 -22.18
C SER A 159 -1.30 -6.19 -22.47
N ASP A 160 -1.59 -5.88 -23.74
CA ASP A 160 -2.32 -4.65 -24.09
C ASP A 160 -3.69 -4.56 -23.40
N ARG A 161 -4.41 -5.68 -23.28
CA ARG A 161 -5.70 -5.75 -22.57
C ARG A 161 -5.53 -5.43 -21.09
N GLU A 162 -4.55 -6.03 -20.44
CA GLU A 162 -4.26 -5.79 -19.02
C GLU A 162 -3.77 -4.36 -18.80
N TRP A 163 -3.00 -3.81 -19.74
CA TRP A 163 -2.58 -2.42 -19.69
C TRP A 163 -3.77 -1.46 -19.69
N GLN A 164 -4.75 -1.68 -20.58
CA GLN A 164 -5.96 -0.85 -20.64
C GLN A 164 -6.78 -0.94 -19.35
N GLU A 165 -6.92 -2.15 -18.80
CA GLU A 165 -7.64 -2.38 -17.55
C GLU A 165 -6.97 -1.67 -16.38
N ALA A 166 -5.65 -1.84 -16.22
CA ALA A 166 -4.88 -1.19 -15.17
C ALA A 166 -4.81 0.34 -15.34
N ALA A 167 -4.71 0.84 -16.58
CA ALA A 167 -4.73 2.28 -16.88
C ALA A 167 -6.08 2.92 -16.50
N SER A 168 -7.19 2.27 -16.88
CA SER A 168 -8.53 2.71 -16.50
C SER A 168 -8.70 2.73 -14.98
N ALA A 169 -8.26 1.67 -14.29
CA ALA A 169 -8.31 1.59 -12.85
C ALA A 169 -7.42 2.65 -12.18
N LEU A 170 -6.26 3.00 -12.76
CA LEU A 170 -5.37 4.03 -12.22
C LEU A 170 -6.02 5.40 -12.31
N LYS A 171 -6.67 5.68 -13.45
CA LYS A 171 -7.43 6.91 -13.65
C LYS A 171 -8.58 7.03 -12.67
N GLU A 172 -9.36 5.97 -12.49
CA GLU A 172 -10.44 5.95 -11.51
C GLU A 172 -9.93 6.15 -10.08
N TYR A 173 -8.85 5.44 -9.71
CA TYR A 173 -8.19 5.61 -8.42
C TYR A 173 -7.74 7.06 -8.20
N ALA A 174 -7.16 7.69 -9.22
CA ALA A 174 -6.71 9.07 -9.15
C ALA A 174 -7.85 10.07 -8.97
N LEU A 175 -8.95 9.89 -9.70
CA LEU A 175 -10.14 10.76 -9.60
C LEU A 175 -10.85 10.60 -8.25
N ASN A 176 -10.92 9.39 -7.72
CA ASN A 176 -11.51 9.13 -6.39
C ASN A 176 -10.67 9.72 -5.23
N ASN A 177 -9.42 10.09 -5.50
CA ASN A 177 -8.48 10.66 -4.54
C ASN A 177 -7.99 12.05 -4.98
N GLN A 178 -8.77 12.72 -5.84
CA GLN A 178 -8.39 14.02 -6.39
C GLN A 178 -8.37 15.14 -5.36
N ASP A 179 -8.99 14.97 -4.20
CA ASP A 179 -8.92 15.93 -3.10
C ASP A 179 -7.60 15.81 -2.33
N LEU A 180 -6.74 14.84 -2.62
CA LEU A 180 -5.46 14.69 -1.93
C LEU A 180 -4.36 15.46 -2.68
N GLN A 181 -3.68 16.34 -1.97
CA GLN A 181 -2.51 17.06 -2.48
C GLN A 181 -1.22 16.31 -2.16
N GLU A 182 -1.14 15.75 -0.96
CA GLU A 182 0.09 15.15 -0.44
C GLU A 182 -0.25 13.97 0.47
N VAL A 183 0.58 12.94 0.35
CA VAL A 183 0.63 11.80 1.26
C VAL A 183 2.10 11.61 1.60
N GLY A 184 2.44 11.61 2.88
CA GLY A 184 3.84 11.57 3.31
C GLY A 184 4.56 10.32 2.80
N ASP A 185 5.75 10.55 2.26
CA ASP A 185 6.59 9.57 1.58
C ASP A 185 5.89 8.80 0.44
N PHE A 186 4.87 9.37 -0.20
CA PHE A 186 4.24 8.77 -1.37
C PHE A 186 5.24 8.58 -2.52
N ARG A 187 5.27 7.36 -3.06
CA ARG A 187 6.08 6.92 -4.20
C ARG A 187 5.29 5.94 -5.05
N ALA A 188 5.51 5.94 -6.36
CA ALA A 188 4.84 5.03 -7.30
C ALA A 188 5.07 3.53 -6.98
N GLU A 189 6.19 3.17 -6.37
CA GLU A 189 6.45 1.78 -5.96
C GLU A 189 5.50 1.26 -4.87
N GLN A 190 4.90 2.16 -4.10
CA GLN A 190 3.97 1.82 -3.02
C GLN A 190 2.53 1.66 -3.51
N LEU A 191 2.26 1.97 -4.78
CA LEU A 191 0.97 1.79 -5.41
C LEU A 191 1.01 0.52 -6.25
N ILE A 192 0.28 -0.51 -5.82
CA ILE A 192 0.26 -1.82 -6.48
C ILE A 192 -1.07 -2.09 -7.16
N TYR A 193 -1.03 -2.87 -8.24
CA TYR A 193 -2.25 -3.29 -8.92
C TYR A 193 -2.75 -4.63 -8.35
N ASP A 194 -3.89 -4.59 -7.67
CA ASP A 194 -4.61 -5.76 -7.17
C ASP A 194 -5.38 -6.38 -8.33
N ARG A 195 -4.78 -7.39 -8.96
CA ARG A 195 -5.33 -8.04 -10.17
C ARG A 195 -6.65 -8.75 -9.89
N GLN A 196 -6.84 -9.30 -8.69
CA GLN A 196 -8.06 -10.01 -8.31
C GLN A 196 -9.25 -9.05 -8.27
N HIS A 197 -9.05 -7.85 -7.72
CA HIS A 197 -10.10 -6.83 -7.60
C HIS A 197 -10.04 -5.75 -8.68
N LYS A 198 -9.07 -5.82 -9.60
CA LYS A 198 -8.85 -4.89 -10.71
C LYS A 198 -8.72 -3.43 -10.29
N LYS A 199 -8.07 -3.18 -9.15
CA LYS A 199 -7.95 -1.83 -8.56
C LYS A 199 -6.52 -1.55 -8.11
N TRP A 200 -6.15 -0.27 -8.04
CA TRP A 200 -4.89 0.14 -7.43
C TRP A 200 -5.06 0.31 -5.93
N ARG A 201 -4.02 -0.06 -5.16
CA ARG A 201 -4.01 0.04 -3.70
C ARG A 201 -2.68 0.59 -3.22
N LEU A 202 -2.73 1.56 -2.32
CA LEU A 202 -1.55 2.11 -1.66
C LEU A 202 -1.19 1.20 -0.48
N ILE A 203 0.02 0.64 -0.47
CA ILE A 203 0.46 -0.34 0.54
C ILE A 203 1.48 0.18 1.54
N ASP A 204 2.04 1.36 1.32
CA ASP A 204 3.03 1.96 2.22
C ASP A 204 2.99 3.49 2.15
N TRP A 205 3.22 4.14 3.29
CA TRP A 205 3.19 5.60 3.47
C TRP A 205 3.85 5.97 4.80
N MET A 206 4.20 7.24 4.99
CA MET A 206 4.77 7.72 6.26
C MET A 206 4.20 9.08 6.66
N GLY A 207 3.16 9.05 7.49
CA GLY A 207 2.51 10.23 8.10
C GLY A 207 1.95 11.24 7.09
N GLY A 208 1.09 12.15 7.55
CA GLY A 208 0.67 13.33 6.80
C GLY A 208 -0.19 13.02 5.57
N VAL A 209 -1.47 13.36 5.66
CA VAL A 209 -2.33 13.51 4.48
C VAL A 209 -2.72 14.97 4.39
N ASP A 210 -2.29 15.64 3.32
CA ASP A 210 -2.73 16.99 3.00
C ASP A 210 -3.82 16.95 1.93
N ARG A 211 -4.89 17.71 2.17
CA ARG A 211 -6.05 17.77 1.30
C ARG A 211 -6.14 19.11 0.63
N TYR A 212 -6.61 19.09 -0.60
CA TYR A 212 -6.97 20.27 -1.36
C TYR A 212 -8.00 21.08 -0.61
N ARG A 213 -7.61 22.31 -0.27
CA ARG A 213 -8.53 23.33 0.17
C ARG A 213 -8.73 24.29 -0.99
N ASP A 214 -9.96 24.74 -1.18
CA ASP A 214 -10.30 25.68 -2.24
C ASP A 214 -9.54 27.02 -2.14
N SER A 215 -9.02 27.32 -0.95
CA SER A 215 -8.10 28.44 -0.68
C SER A 215 -6.72 28.26 -1.29
N ASP A 216 -6.33 27.03 -1.61
CA ASP A 216 -4.99 26.71 -2.11
C ASP A 216 -4.98 27.01 -3.61
N HIS A 217 -4.25 28.05 -4.00
CA HIS A 217 -4.22 28.55 -5.37
C HIS A 217 -3.52 27.58 -6.36
N ALA A 218 -3.23 26.34 -5.94
CA ALA A 218 -2.54 25.29 -6.69
C ALA A 218 -3.52 24.16 -7.06
N ILE A 219 -4.42 24.44 -8.01
CA ILE A 219 -5.39 23.46 -8.55
C ILE A 219 -4.68 22.23 -9.13
N ASP A 220 -3.46 22.39 -9.61
CA ASP A 220 -2.58 21.40 -10.22
C ASP A 220 -1.76 20.56 -9.21
N LYS A 221 -1.72 20.92 -7.92
CA LYS A 221 -1.00 20.14 -6.91
C LYS A 221 -1.80 18.89 -6.51
N HIS A 222 -1.41 17.71 -6.98
CA HIS A 222 -2.02 16.43 -6.59
C HIS A 222 -1.03 15.25 -6.63
N LEU A 223 -1.45 14.08 -6.11
CA LEU A 223 -0.60 12.89 -6.00
C LEU A 223 -0.16 12.30 -7.36
N PHE A 224 -1.00 12.43 -8.38
CA PHE A 224 -0.80 11.77 -9.68
C PHE A 224 -0.14 12.68 -10.74
N THR A 225 0.79 13.53 -10.33
CA THR A 225 1.66 14.28 -11.25
C THR A 225 2.99 13.57 -11.46
N TRP A 226 3.77 14.03 -12.43
CA TRP A 226 5.09 13.48 -12.73
C TRP A 226 6.05 13.62 -11.54
N GLU A 227 5.97 14.77 -10.87
CA GLU A 227 6.79 15.15 -9.73
C GLU A 227 6.38 14.39 -8.47
N SER A 228 5.07 14.23 -8.24
CA SER A 228 4.53 13.61 -7.03
C SER A 228 4.73 12.09 -7.00
N LEU A 229 4.67 11.42 -8.15
CA LEU A 229 4.83 9.96 -8.22
C LEU A 229 6.26 9.49 -7.94
N LYS A 230 7.26 10.39 -7.98
CA LYS A 230 8.68 10.10 -7.66
C LYS A 230 9.16 8.79 -8.29
N LEU A 231 8.98 8.66 -9.60
CA LEU A 231 9.39 7.47 -10.35
C LEU A 231 10.90 7.25 -10.17
N PHE A 232 11.30 6.02 -9.87
CA PHE A 232 12.72 5.65 -9.74
C PHE A 232 13.39 5.61 -11.10
N THR A 233 12.62 5.24 -12.10
CA THR A 233 13.06 5.26 -13.48
C THR A 233 13.03 6.69 -14.02
N LYS A 234 14.11 7.11 -14.66
CA LYS A 234 14.22 8.48 -15.18
C LYS A 234 13.10 8.81 -16.19
N PRO A 235 12.58 10.06 -16.21
CA PRO A 235 11.46 10.48 -17.07
C PRO A 235 11.60 10.14 -18.57
N GLU A 236 12.83 10.14 -19.09
CA GLU A 236 13.14 9.81 -20.48
C GLU A 236 12.81 8.35 -20.85
N ASN A 237 12.82 7.44 -19.88
CA ASN A 237 12.53 6.02 -20.08
C ASN A 237 11.04 5.70 -19.97
N VAL A 238 10.21 6.70 -19.66
CA VAL A 238 8.77 6.51 -19.61
C VAL A 238 8.18 6.53 -21.01
N GLN A 239 7.39 5.49 -21.26
CA GLN A 239 6.69 5.28 -22.52
C GLN A 239 5.72 6.42 -22.83
N ASN A 240 5.58 6.74 -24.12
CA ASN A 240 4.62 7.74 -24.59
C ASN A 240 3.18 7.45 -24.15
N LYS A 241 2.78 6.17 -24.10
CA LYS A 241 1.44 5.79 -23.60
C LYS A 241 1.24 6.12 -22.12
N SER A 242 2.26 5.95 -21.29
CA SER A 242 2.21 6.30 -19.86
C SER A 242 2.20 7.81 -19.65
N LYS A 243 2.97 8.57 -20.46
CA LYS A 243 2.93 10.03 -20.46
C LYS A 243 1.54 10.56 -20.84
N ALA A 244 0.93 9.97 -21.87
CA ALA A 244 -0.43 10.30 -22.29
C ALA A 244 -1.45 10.00 -21.18
N LEU A 245 -1.33 8.85 -20.52
CA LEU A 245 -2.19 8.48 -19.39
C LEU A 245 -2.09 9.47 -18.24
N LEU A 246 -0.87 9.84 -17.81
CA LEU A 246 -0.73 10.78 -16.70
C LEU A 246 -1.20 12.20 -17.06
N ALA A 247 -0.98 12.64 -18.30
CA ALA A 247 -1.55 13.90 -18.79
C ALA A 247 -3.08 13.86 -18.75
N GLU A 248 -3.69 12.77 -19.20
CA GLU A 248 -5.14 12.56 -19.15
C GLU A 248 -5.68 12.57 -17.70
N ILE A 249 -4.97 11.96 -16.76
CA ILE A 249 -5.33 11.96 -15.33
C ILE A 249 -5.24 13.37 -14.76
N ASN A 250 -4.14 14.07 -15.02
CA ASN A 250 -3.92 15.45 -14.56
C ASN A 250 -5.03 16.38 -15.06
N ASP A 251 -5.32 16.34 -16.36
CA ASP A 251 -6.35 17.18 -16.96
C ASP A 251 -7.73 16.90 -16.35
N ALA A 252 -8.06 15.63 -16.11
CA ALA A 252 -9.34 15.25 -15.51
C ALA A 252 -9.46 15.69 -14.04
N ILE A 253 -8.38 15.62 -13.25
CA ILE A 253 -8.35 16.12 -11.86
C ILE A 253 -8.51 17.64 -11.83
N VAL A 254 -7.74 18.35 -12.65
CA VAL A 254 -7.80 19.82 -12.77
C VAL A 254 -9.20 20.26 -13.18
N GLU A 255 -9.82 19.57 -14.14
CA GLU A 255 -11.19 19.84 -14.59
C GLU A 255 -12.20 19.73 -13.44
N GLN A 256 -12.15 18.64 -12.68
CA GLN A 256 -13.07 18.43 -11.56
C GLN A 256 -12.86 19.45 -10.42
N ARG A 257 -11.61 19.77 -10.08
CA ARG A 257 -11.30 20.80 -9.07
C ARG A 257 -11.77 22.19 -9.49
N LEU A 258 -11.63 22.55 -10.77
CA LEU A 258 -12.15 23.82 -11.29
C LEU A 258 -13.67 23.91 -11.19
N VAL A 259 -14.38 22.80 -11.43
CA VAL A 259 -15.84 22.74 -11.25
C VAL A 259 -16.22 22.98 -9.79
N VAL A 260 -15.51 22.33 -8.85
CA VAL A 260 -15.73 22.53 -7.40
C VAL A 260 -15.44 23.99 -6.99
N HIS A 261 -14.30 24.54 -7.41
CA HIS A 261 -13.91 25.92 -7.15
C HIS A 261 -14.98 26.91 -7.64
N TYR A 262 -15.45 26.72 -8.88
CA TYR A 262 -16.50 27.57 -9.44
C TYR A 262 -17.81 27.48 -8.65
N HIS A 263 -18.21 26.27 -8.25
CA HIS A 263 -19.41 26.05 -7.45
C HIS A 263 -19.34 26.80 -6.11
N ASN A 264 -18.19 26.76 -5.44
CA ASN A 264 -17.98 27.47 -4.19
C ASN A 264 -18.04 29.00 -4.35
N LEU A 265 -17.57 29.52 -5.50
CA LEU A 265 -17.66 30.95 -5.82
C LEU A 265 -19.08 31.39 -6.23
N ASN A 266 -19.93 30.49 -6.73
CA ASN A 266 -21.24 30.81 -7.30
C ASN A 266 -22.33 29.84 -6.80
N PRO A 267 -22.64 29.80 -5.49
CA PRO A 267 -23.56 28.81 -4.92
C PRO A 267 -25.02 28.95 -5.42
N THR A 268 -25.37 30.07 -6.05
CA THR A 268 -26.70 30.35 -6.61
C THR A 268 -26.81 30.08 -8.11
N ALA A 269 -25.74 29.63 -8.78
CA ALA A 269 -25.79 29.30 -10.21
C ALA A 269 -26.80 28.15 -10.44
N SER A 270 -27.68 28.31 -11.43
CA SER A 270 -28.75 27.33 -11.72
C SER A 270 -28.18 25.96 -12.12
N SER A 271 -28.93 24.89 -11.87
CA SER A 271 -28.57 23.51 -12.24
C SER A 271 -28.31 23.34 -13.75
N GLU A 272 -28.96 24.13 -14.60
CA GLU A 272 -28.69 24.17 -16.05
C GLU A 272 -27.33 24.80 -16.38
N MET A 273 -26.95 25.89 -15.69
CA MET A 273 -25.62 26.49 -15.80
C MET A 273 -24.58 25.43 -15.41
N GLN A 274 -24.80 24.74 -14.28
CA GLN A 274 -23.93 23.68 -13.76
C GLN A 274 -23.75 22.51 -14.74
N ALA A 275 -24.80 22.09 -15.45
CA ALA A 275 -24.74 21.04 -16.48
C ALA A 275 -24.00 21.46 -17.76
N ILE A 276 -23.89 22.77 -18.02
CA ILE A 276 -23.10 23.32 -19.12
C ILE A 276 -21.62 23.39 -18.74
N LEU A 277 -21.31 23.69 -17.47
CA LEU A 277 -19.93 23.77 -16.94
C LEU A 277 -19.20 22.42 -16.97
N SER A 278 -19.93 21.32 -16.77
CA SER A 278 -19.37 19.95 -16.73
C SER A 278 -19.07 19.34 -18.10
N LYS A 279 -19.32 20.08 -19.19
CA LYS A 279 -18.96 19.63 -20.54
C LYS A 279 -17.50 20.03 -20.83
N LYS A 280 -16.69 19.06 -21.29
CA LYS A 280 -15.25 19.18 -21.63
C LYS A 280 -14.79 20.45 -22.39
N GLY A 281 -15.68 21.16 -23.09
CA GLY A 281 -15.37 22.41 -23.77
C GLY A 281 -15.49 23.69 -22.92
N PHE A 282 -16.21 23.65 -21.80
CA PHE A 282 -16.45 24.82 -20.96
C PHE A 282 -15.30 25.09 -19.99
N VAL A 283 -14.69 24.05 -19.41
CA VAL A 283 -13.54 24.21 -18.50
C VAL A 283 -12.35 24.86 -19.21
N ALA A 284 -12.08 24.49 -20.47
CA ALA A 284 -11.10 25.17 -21.31
C ALA A 284 -11.40 26.67 -21.51
N ARG A 285 -12.70 27.05 -21.62
CA ARG A 285 -13.13 28.45 -21.66
C ARG A 285 -13.02 29.15 -20.30
N CYS A 286 -13.37 28.50 -19.19
CA CYS A 286 -13.15 29.01 -17.83
C CYS A 286 -11.68 29.31 -17.57
N LEU A 287 -10.78 28.38 -17.93
CA LEU A 287 -9.34 28.57 -17.84
C LEU A 287 -8.89 29.80 -18.64
N SER A 288 -9.40 29.99 -19.86
CA SER A 288 -9.08 31.18 -20.66
C SER A 288 -9.55 32.51 -20.01
N ILE A 289 -10.70 32.49 -19.31
CA ILE A 289 -11.27 33.66 -18.64
C ILE A 289 -10.52 33.94 -17.32
N ILE A 290 -10.25 32.93 -16.51
CA ILE A 290 -9.55 33.05 -15.23
C ILE A 290 -8.06 33.42 -15.45
N LEU A 291 -7.39 32.76 -16.40
CA LEU A 291 -6.00 33.08 -16.76
C LEU A 291 -5.90 34.43 -17.48
N GLY A 292 -6.86 34.77 -18.33
CA GLY A 292 -6.94 36.07 -19.00
C GLY A 292 -7.15 37.24 -18.03
N THR A 293 -7.97 37.06 -17.01
CA THR A 293 -8.23 38.09 -15.98
C THR A 293 -7.07 38.26 -14.99
N ASN A 294 -6.35 37.19 -14.64
CA ASN A 294 -5.13 37.28 -13.83
C ASN A 294 -3.93 37.88 -14.60
N TRP A 295 -3.82 37.63 -15.91
CA TRP A 295 -2.82 38.29 -16.76
C TRP A 295 -3.06 39.81 -16.86
N LEU A 296 -4.33 40.23 -16.94
CA LEU A 296 -4.70 41.64 -16.93
C LEU A 296 -4.40 42.33 -15.58
N LYS A 297 -4.59 41.66 -14.45
CA LYS A 297 -4.24 42.20 -13.12
C LYS A 297 -2.74 42.33 -12.84
N LYS A 298 -1.90 41.52 -13.49
CA LYS A 298 -0.43 41.63 -13.40
C LYS A 298 0.16 42.77 -14.24
N LYS A 299 -0.60 43.31 -15.20
CA LYS A 299 -0.19 44.48 -16.01
C LYS A 299 -0.67 45.82 -15.46
N THR A 300 -1.51 45.82 -14.43
CA THR A 300 -2.09 47.03 -13.81
C THR A 300 -1.52 47.34 -12.42
N LYS A 301 -0.39 46.71 -12.04
CA LYS A 301 0.52 47.15 -10.98
C LYS A 301 1.88 47.43 -11.58
#